data_AF-A0A2A6LNM2-F1
#
_entry.id   AF-A0A2A6LNM2-F1
#
_cell.length_a   1.000
_cell.length_b   1.000
_cell.length_c   1.000
_cell.angle_alpha   90.00
_cell.angle_beta   90.00
_cell.angle_gamma   90.00
#
_symmetry.space_group_name_H-M   'P 1'
#
loop_
_entity.id
_entity.type
_entity.pdbx_description
1 polymer ?
#
loop_
_entity_poly.entity_id
_entity_poly.type
_entity_poly.pdbx_seq_one_letter_code
_entity_poly.pdbx_strand_id
1 'polypeptide(L)'
;MFNHLKLYEAGRVNKEMLRLILRNVRTPEAVNGDLNGLIASCNTGAMRFQELCRRFGMETLHAAIEEIFENSEARMRREIGEIPDGIYFGEAYLDHDGVERDKRHRIAATVTVRGSHIEIDFDGSDPAARGPVNHPLVGTRALCATLLKCVTMPDDATNDGHLRVVKVKAPKNSIVSPEYPAPCDSYGYVAELVEYVVLKALASAIPHRIPAPSYQMYAYHLVRTGESEREPFIGAEPVDGGGGAFPFDDGPSGIMFLGNGDAPNSPIEVISRSSSSPSQR
;
A
#
# COMPACT_ATOMS: atom_id res chain seq x y z
N MET A 1 -12.86 5.34 -13.49
CA MET A 1 -11.59 4.61 -13.61
C MET A 1 -10.88 5.09 -14.86
N PHE A 2 -9.60 5.46 -14.77
CA PHE A 2 -8.80 5.92 -15.90
C PHE A 2 -7.72 4.88 -16.21
N ASN A 3 -7.57 4.50 -17.47
CA ASN A 3 -6.57 3.52 -17.90
C ASN A 3 -5.39 4.25 -18.55
N HIS A 4 -4.38 4.64 -17.76
CA HIS A 4 -3.09 5.21 -18.22
C HIS A 4 -3.21 6.35 -19.26
N LEU A 5 -4.13 7.30 -19.04
CA LEU A 5 -4.34 8.44 -19.94
C LEU A 5 -3.38 9.60 -19.62
N LYS A 6 -2.89 10.30 -20.65
CA LYS A 6 -2.01 11.47 -20.48
C LYS A 6 -2.77 12.66 -19.91
N LEU A 7 -2.38 13.10 -18.71
CA LEU A 7 -2.81 14.40 -18.17
C LEU A 7 -1.94 15.55 -18.68
N TYR A 8 -0.67 15.29 -18.99
CA TYR A 8 0.26 16.25 -19.60
C TYR A 8 0.92 15.66 -20.84
N GLU A 9 1.18 16.50 -21.82
CA GLU A 9 1.93 16.17 -23.03
C GLU A 9 2.89 17.30 -23.38
N ALA A 10 4.19 16.98 -23.49
CA ALA A 10 5.25 17.95 -23.74
C ALA A 10 5.19 19.19 -22.81
N GLY A 11 4.93 18.96 -21.51
CA GLY A 11 4.81 20.01 -20.50
C GLY A 11 3.50 20.81 -20.53
N ARG A 12 2.55 20.47 -21.42
CA ARG A 12 1.24 21.14 -21.51
C ARG A 12 0.14 20.26 -20.92
N VAL A 13 -0.69 20.83 -20.06
CA VAL A 13 -1.83 20.13 -19.46
C VAL A 13 -2.93 19.87 -20.49
N ASN A 14 -3.48 18.66 -20.48
CA ASN A 14 -4.72 18.33 -21.15
C ASN A 14 -5.90 18.89 -20.34
N LYS A 15 -6.33 20.10 -20.70
CA LYS A 15 -7.40 20.82 -20.01
C LYS A 15 -8.74 20.08 -20.00
N GLU A 16 -9.03 19.32 -21.05
CA GLU A 16 -10.28 18.56 -21.16
C GLU A 16 -10.28 17.37 -20.19
N MET A 17 -9.15 16.66 -20.11
CA MET A 17 -8.96 15.58 -19.15
C MET A 17 -9.02 16.10 -17.71
N LEU A 18 -8.33 17.21 -17.42
CA LEU A 18 -8.39 17.83 -16.10
C LEU A 18 -9.83 18.24 -15.74
N ARG A 19 -10.54 18.89 -16.67
CA ARG A 19 -11.96 19.26 -16.47
C ARG A 19 -12.83 18.03 -16.21
N LEU A 20 -12.63 16.95 -16.94
CA LEU A 20 -13.36 15.69 -16.75
C LEU A 20 -13.15 15.14 -15.34
N ILE A 21 -11.90 15.09 -14.86
CA ILE A 21 -11.56 14.65 -13.50
C ILE A 21 -12.28 15.52 -12.47
N LEU A 22 -12.10 16.84 -12.56
CA LEU A 22 -12.60 17.79 -11.55
C LEU A 22 -14.13 17.86 -11.50
N ARG A 23 -14.84 17.58 -12.61
CA ARG A 23 -16.31 17.50 -12.60
C ARG A 23 -16.87 16.21 -12.00
N ASN A 24 -16.04 15.18 -11.82
CA ASN A 24 -16.46 13.87 -11.30
C ASN A 24 -16.00 13.62 -9.85
N VAL A 25 -15.51 14.66 -9.16
CA VAL A 25 -15.15 14.60 -7.75
C VAL A 25 -15.93 15.64 -6.93
N ARG A 26 -16.10 15.39 -5.63
CA ARG A 26 -16.86 16.28 -4.74
C ARG A 26 -16.03 17.45 -4.19
N THR A 27 -14.70 17.30 -4.17
CA THR A 27 -13.74 18.28 -3.65
C THR A 27 -12.70 18.64 -4.72
N PRO A 28 -13.11 19.30 -5.83
CA PRO A 28 -12.24 19.55 -6.98
C PRO A 28 -10.99 20.37 -6.66
N GLU A 29 -11.07 21.31 -5.72
CA GLU A 29 -9.92 22.12 -5.32
C GLU A 29 -8.83 21.27 -4.65
N ALA A 30 -9.21 20.38 -3.73
CA ALA A 30 -8.30 19.45 -3.06
C ALA A 30 -7.67 18.49 -4.08
N VAL A 31 -8.49 17.85 -4.93
CA VAL A 31 -8.00 16.94 -5.97
C VAL A 31 -7.06 17.66 -6.95
N ASN A 32 -7.36 18.89 -7.34
CA ASN A 32 -6.46 19.68 -8.18
C ASN A 32 -5.14 20.01 -7.45
N GLY A 33 -5.20 20.31 -6.15
CA GLY A 33 -4.02 20.49 -5.30
C GLY A 33 -3.13 19.26 -5.29
N ASP A 34 -3.70 18.09 -5.00
CA ASP A 34 -2.99 16.81 -4.97
C ASP A 34 -2.36 16.49 -6.33
N LEU A 35 -3.11 16.65 -7.43
CA LEU A 35 -2.58 16.45 -8.78
C LEU A 35 -1.36 17.33 -9.04
N ASN A 36 -1.43 18.63 -8.71
CA ASN A 36 -0.31 19.55 -8.91
C ASN A 36 0.88 19.19 -8.01
N GLY A 37 0.64 18.76 -6.78
CA GLY A 37 1.68 18.26 -5.87
C GLY A 37 2.41 17.04 -6.45
N LEU A 38 1.67 16.03 -6.91
CA LEU A 38 2.22 14.84 -7.55
C LEU A 38 3.04 15.19 -8.80
N ILE A 39 2.53 16.08 -9.65
CA ILE A 39 3.23 16.53 -10.86
C ILE A 39 4.52 17.28 -10.51
N ALA A 40 4.49 18.17 -9.52
CA ALA A 40 5.66 18.91 -9.08
C ALA A 40 6.75 17.98 -8.54
N SER A 41 6.38 16.95 -7.78
CA SER A 41 7.29 15.91 -7.30
C SER A 41 7.94 15.15 -8.45
N CYS A 42 7.15 14.70 -9.44
CA CYS A 42 7.67 14.03 -10.63
C CYS A 42 8.62 14.92 -11.44
N ASN A 43 8.29 16.19 -11.63
CA ASN A 43 9.14 17.15 -12.34
C ASN A 43 10.47 17.38 -11.61
N THR A 44 10.43 17.47 -10.28
CA THR A 44 11.63 17.60 -9.45
C THR A 44 12.52 16.36 -9.59
N GLY A 45 11.93 15.15 -9.52
CA GLY A 45 12.65 13.89 -9.74
C GLY A 45 13.30 13.83 -11.13
N ALA A 46 12.55 14.19 -12.18
CA ALA A 46 13.07 14.21 -13.55
C ALA A 46 14.24 15.20 -13.72
N MET A 47 14.13 16.39 -13.14
CA MET A 47 15.19 17.41 -13.16
C MET A 47 16.47 16.89 -12.48
N ARG A 48 16.35 16.30 -11.29
CA ARG A 48 17.49 15.72 -10.55
C ARG A 48 18.13 14.56 -11.29
N PHE A 49 17.31 13.70 -11.90
CA PHE A 49 17.82 12.61 -12.73
C PHE A 49 18.60 13.13 -13.94
N GLN A 50 18.07 14.14 -14.64
CA GLN A 50 18.76 14.79 -15.77
C GLN A 50 20.07 15.48 -15.35
N GLU A 51 20.14 16.06 -14.15
CA GLU A 51 21.39 16.57 -13.57
C GLU A 51 22.44 15.47 -13.41
N LEU A 52 22.04 14.30 -12.89
CA LEU A 52 22.92 13.14 -12.80
C LEU A 52 23.38 12.69 -14.19
N CYS A 53 22.46 12.63 -15.18
CA CYS A 53 22.78 12.23 -16.55
C CYS A 53 23.84 13.16 -17.18
N ARG A 54 23.71 14.47 -16.98
CA ARG A 54 24.70 15.45 -17.47
C ARG A 54 26.05 15.32 -16.78
N ARG A 55 26.06 14.98 -15.48
CA ARG A 55 27.28 14.91 -14.68
C ARG A 55 28.07 13.63 -14.90
N PHE A 56 27.40 12.49 -15.02
CA PHE A 56 28.02 11.17 -15.03
C PHE A 56 27.88 10.43 -16.36
N GLY A 57 26.99 10.87 -17.25
CA GLY A 57 26.65 10.15 -18.47
C GLY A 57 25.64 9.02 -18.24
N MET A 58 24.91 8.65 -19.29
CA MET A 58 23.85 7.63 -19.21
C MET A 58 24.41 6.23 -18.91
N GLU A 59 25.53 5.86 -19.53
CA GLU A 59 26.12 4.53 -19.38
C GLU A 59 26.54 4.26 -17.93
N THR A 60 27.26 5.20 -17.32
CA THR A 60 27.68 5.10 -15.91
C THR A 60 26.49 5.05 -14.97
N LEU A 61 25.43 5.84 -15.22
CA LEU A 61 24.23 5.78 -14.39
C LEU A 61 23.50 4.44 -14.50
N HIS A 62 23.34 3.91 -15.71
CA HIS A 62 22.72 2.61 -15.90
C HIS A 62 23.51 1.50 -15.20
N ALA A 63 24.85 1.51 -15.34
CA ALA A 63 25.70 0.55 -14.65
C ALA A 63 25.56 0.66 -13.12
N ALA A 64 25.56 1.88 -12.57
CA ALA A 64 25.38 2.10 -11.14
C ALA A 64 24.00 1.65 -10.64
N ILE A 65 22.93 1.89 -11.40
CA ILE A 65 21.58 1.43 -11.05
C ILE A 65 21.51 -0.10 -11.00
N GLU A 66 22.08 -0.78 -12.00
CA GLU A 66 22.08 -2.24 -11.99
C GLU A 66 22.92 -2.80 -10.85
N GLU A 67 24.10 -2.21 -10.57
CA GLU A 67 24.94 -2.62 -9.43
C GLU A 67 24.19 -2.43 -8.09
N ILE A 68 23.43 -1.36 -7.93
CA ILE A 68 22.57 -1.14 -6.74
C ILE A 68 21.54 -2.25 -6.63
N PHE A 69 20.86 -2.61 -7.72
CA PHE A 69 19.83 -3.66 -7.73
C PHE A 69 20.45 -5.04 -7.46
N GLU A 70 21.57 -5.38 -8.10
CA GLU A 70 22.29 -6.63 -7.88
C GLU A 70 22.76 -6.76 -6.42
N ASN A 71 23.28 -5.68 -5.83
CA ASN A 71 23.71 -5.69 -4.43
C ASN A 71 22.53 -5.85 -3.46
N SER A 72 21.42 -5.13 -3.67
CA SER A 72 20.21 -5.30 -2.86
C SER A 72 19.61 -6.70 -3.01
N GLU A 73 19.58 -7.25 -4.22
CA GLU A 73 19.14 -8.64 -4.46
C GLU A 73 20.04 -9.62 -3.71
N ALA A 74 21.36 -9.51 -3.86
CA ALA A 74 22.32 -10.40 -3.21
C ALA A 74 22.22 -10.35 -1.68
N ARG A 75 21.98 -9.16 -1.10
CA ARG A 75 21.75 -8.98 0.35
C ARG A 75 20.44 -9.62 0.78
N MET A 76 19.36 -9.37 0.06
CA MET A 76 18.06 -9.98 0.37
C MET A 76 18.12 -11.52 0.28
N ARG A 77 18.82 -12.07 -0.72
CA ARG A 77 19.06 -13.52 -0.85
C ARG A 77 19.78 -14.12 0.36
N ARG A 78 20.76 -13.39 0.93
CA ARG A 78 21.45 -13.82 2.15
C ARG A 78 20.50 -13.82 3.33
N GLU A 79 19.73 -12.75 3.54
CA GLU A 79 18.74 -12.69 4.62
C GLU A 79 17.67 -13.77 4.52
N ILE A 80 17.18 -14.08 3.32
CA ILE A 80 16.23 -15.18 3.11
C ILE A 80 16.88 -16.52 3.46
N GLY A 81 18.17 -16.71 3.17
CA GLY A 81 18.90 -17.94 3.52
C GLY A 81 19.05 -18.19 5.02
N GLU A 82 18.84 -17.17 5.86
CA GLU A 82 18.79 -17.31 7.32
C GLU A 82 17.40 -17.76 7.82
N ILE A 83 16.37 -17.71 6.97
CA ILE A 83 15.05 -18.26 7.28
C ILE A 83 15.15 -19.78 7.05
N PRO A 84 14.77 -20.62 8.03
CA PRO A 84 14.81 -22.06 7.84
C PRO A 84 14.00 -22.51 6.62
N ASP A 85 14.53 -23.48 5.88
CA ASP A 85 13.79 -24.11 4.79
C ASP A 85 12.53 -24.79 5.32
N GLY A 86 11.40 -24.56 4.66
CA GLY A 86 10.13 -25.04 5.16
C GLY A 86 8.92 -24.56 4.40
N ILE A 87 7.77 -25.05 4.84
CA ILE A 87 6.45 -24.64 4.37
C ILE A 87 5.69 -24.14 5.59
N TYR A 88 5.31 -22.89 5.55
CA TYR A 88 4.67 -22.17 6.65
C TYR A 88 3.30 -21.70 6.22
N PHE A 89 2.35 -21.69 7.14
CA PHE A 89 0.95 -21.43 6.83
C PHE A 89 0.35 -20.38 7.76
N GLY A 90 -0.42 -19.45 7.18
CA GLY A 90 -1.21 -18.46 7.89
C GLY A 90 -2.58 -18.31 7.28
N GLU A 91 -3.59 -18.12 8.13
CA GLU A 91 -4.94 -17.76 7.71
C GLU A 91 -5.59 -16.76 8.65
N ALA A 92 -6.54 -16.02 8.08
CA ALA A 92 -7.40 -15.07 8.75
C ALA A 92 -8.72 -14.90 7.99
N TYR A 93 -9.67 -14.23 8.62
CA TYR A 93 -11.01 -14.04 8.08
C TYR A 93 -11.41 -12.58 8.20
N LEU A 94 -11.90 -12.02 7.10
CA LEU A 94 -12.65 -10.77 7.10
C LEU A 94 -14.10 -11.07 7.45
N ASP A 95 -14.72 -10.27 8.32
CA ASP A 95 -16.05 -10.60 8.84
C ASP A 95 -17.17 -10.49 7.79
N HIS A 96 -17.13 -9.48 6.92
CA HIS A 96 -18.02 -9.35 5.77
C HIS A 96 -17.52 -8.34 4.73
N ASP A 97 -18.11 -8.34 3.54
CA ASP A 97 -17.79 -7.38 2.46
C ASP A 97 -18.76 -6.17 2.39
N GLY A 98 -19.68 -6.06 3.34
CA GLY A 98 -20.70 -5.01 3.40
C GLY A 98 -21.91 -5.23 2.50
N VAL A 99 -21.87 -6.22 1.61
CA VAL A 99 -22.99 -6.67 0.75
C VAL A 99 -23.59 -7.96 1.33
N GLU A 100 -22.76 -8.95 1.61
CA GLU A 100 -23.11 -10.23 2.21
C GLU A 100 -22.70 -10.24 3.68
N ARG A 101 -23.53 -9.65 4.55
CA ARG A 101 -23.21 -9.38 5.96
C ARG A 101 -23.00 -10.63 6.83
N ASP A 102 -23.57 -11.76 6.42
CA ASP A 102 -23.47 -13.03 7.16
C ASP A 102 -22.36 -13.95 6.62
N LYS A 103 -21.55 -13.48 5.67
CA LYS A 103 -20.49 -14.25 5.03
C LYS A 103 -19.12 -13.66 5.36
N ARG A 104 -18.32 -14.45 6.08
CA ARG A 104 -16.89 -14.18 6.27
C ARG A 104 -16.11 -14.57 5.01
N HIS A 105 -14.99 -13.89 4.77
CA HIS A 105 -14.09 -14.16 3.66
C HIS A 105 -12.73 -14.61 4.19
N ARG A 106 -12.28 -15.79 3.78
CA ARG A 106 -11.00 -16.37 4.15
C ARG A 106 -9.87 -15.81 3.30
N ILE A 107 -8.78 -15.41 3.96
CA ILE A 107 -7.49 -15.12 3.33
C ILE A 107 -6.51 -16.15 3.89
N ALA A 108 -5.80 -16.85 3.01
CA ALA A 108 -4.84 -17.88 3.38
C ALA A 108 -3.56 -17.70 2.58
N ALA A 109 -2.42 -17.89 3.22
CA ALA A 109 -1.11 -17.83 2.61
C ALA A 109 -0.26 -19.02 3.04
N THR A 110 0.36 -19.67 2.06
CA THR A 110 1.43 -20.65 2.25
C THR A 110 2.75 -20.02 1.81
N VAL A 111 3.68 -19.88 2.75
CA VAL A 111 5.02 -19.35 2.51
C VAL A 111 5.98 -20.53 2.43
N THR A 112 6.64 -20.70 1.29
CA THR A 112 7.65 -21.74 1.08
C THR A 112 9.02 -21.14 0.93
N VAL A 113 9.94 -21.52 1.81
CA VAL A 113 11.34 -21.09 1.81
C VAL A 113 12.22 -22.26 1.34
N ARG A 114 13.09 -22.00 0.37
CA ARG A 114 14.07 -22.96 -0.17
C ARG A 114 15.38 -22.26 -0.52
N GLY A 115 16.38 -22.41 0.34
CA GLY A 115 17.63 -21.66 0.29
C GLY A 115 17.35 -20.16 0.26
N SER A 116 17.83 -19.47 -0.77
CA SER A 116 17.66 -18.02 -0.93
C SER A 116 16.41 -17.61 -1.74
N HIS A 117 15.36 -18.45 -1.76
CA HIS A 117 14.12 -18.19 -2.51
C HIS A 117 12.90 -18.34 -1.63
N ILE A 118 11.92 -17.45 -1.83
CA ILE A 118 10.65 -17.47 -1.13
C ILE A 118 9.49 -17.41 -2.13
N GLU A 119 8.55 -18.34 -1.99
CA GLU A 119 7.28 -18.33 -2.72
C GLU A 119 6.13 -18.14 -1.73
N ILE A 120 5.24 -17.19 -2.03
CA ILE A 120 4.02 -16.93 -1.27
C ILE A 120 2.84 -17.28 -2.16
N ASP A 121 2.12 -18.33 -1.76
CA ASP A 121 0.95 -18.87 -2.44
C ASP A 121 -0.32 -18.51 -1.67
N PHE A 122 -1.24 -17.80 -2.31
CA PHE A 122 -2.54 -17.47 -1.74
C PHE A 122 -3.64 -18.48 -2.09
N ASP A 123 -3.27 -19.68 -2.57
CA ASP A 123 -4.23 -20.77 -2.71
C ASP A 123 -4.98 -21.05 -1.38
N GLY A 124 -6.27 -21.33 -1.51
CA GLY A 124 -7.20 -21.41 -0.38
C GLY A 124 -7.78 -20.07 0.10
N SER A 125 -7.37 -18.93 -0.44
CA SER A 125 -8.13 -17.68 -0.26
C SER A 125 -9.46 -17.75 -1.01
N ASP A 126 -10.50 -17.11 -0.46
CA ASP A 126 -11.83 -17.15 -1.05
C ASP A 126 -11.91 -16.47 -2.42
N PRO A 127 -12.92 -16.80 -3.24
CA PRO A 127 -13.24 -16.07 -4.47
C PRO A 127 -13.42 -14.57 -4.22
N ALA A 128 -13.28 -13.76 -5.27
CA ALA A 128 -13.51 -12.32 -5.18
C ALA A 128 -14.87 -12.01 -4.53
N ALA A 129 -14.85 -11.14 -3.53
CA ALA A 129 -16.00 -10.68 -2.80
C ALA A 129 -16.92 -9.84 -3.70
N ARG A 130 -18.21 -9.82 -3.38
CA ARG A 130 -19.19 -8.97 -4.10
C ARG A 130 -19.06 -7.51 -3.69
N GLY A 131 -18.71 -7.27 -2.43
CA GLY A 131 -18.41 -5.95 -1.88
C GLY A 131 -16.96 -5.49 -2.17
N PRO A 132 -16.64 -4.21 -1.87
CA PRO A 132 -15.47 -3.50 -2.38
C PRO A 132 -14.14 -3.87 -1.71
N VAL A 133 -14.09 -4.96 -0.96
CA VAL A 133 -12.96 -5.33 -0.10
C VAL A 133 -11.86 -6.09 -0.84
N ASN A 134 -12.01 -6.32 -2.15
CA ASN A 134 -11.02 -7.08 -2.93
C ASN A 134 -9.69 -6.33 -3.09
N HIS A 135 -8.59 -7.08 -3.08
CA HIS A 135 -7.23 -6.56 -3.19
C HIS A 135 -6.54 -7.03 -4.48
N PRO A 136 -6.30 -6.16 -5.48
CA PRO A 136 -5.64 -6.53 -6.73
C PRO A 136 -4.28 -7.21 -6.54
N LEU A 137 -3.97 -8.23 -7.38
CA LEU A 137 -2.74 -9.02 -7.28
C LEU A 137 -1.45 -8.16 -7.32
N VAL A 138 -1.47 -7.04 -8.04
CA VAL A 138 -0.34 -6.10 -8.07
C VAL A 138 -0.06 -5.51 -6.69
N GLY A 139 -1.12 -5.15 -5.95
CA GLY A 139 -1.02 -4.70 -4.57
C GLY A 139 -0.56 -5.84 -3.67
N THR A 140 -1.13 -7.04 -3.82
CA THR A 140 -0.76 -8.23 -3.02
C THR A 140 0.73 -8.54 -3.16
N ARG A 141 1.26 -8.47 -4.39
CA ARG A 141 2.69 -8.62 -4.70
C ARG A 141 3.56 -7.57 -4.02
N ALA A 142 3.20 -6.29 -4.18
CA ALA A 142 3.93 -5.20 -3.58
C ALA A 142 3.98 -5.33 -2.05
N LEU A 143 2.84 -5.62 -1.43
CA LEU A 143 2.75 -5.77 0.02
C LEU A 143 3.59 -6.94 0.54
N CYS A 144 3.51 -8.11 -0.10
CA CYS A 144 4.36 -9.25 0.25
C CYS A 144 5.86 -8.92 0.22
N ALA A 145 6.29 -8.15 -0.78
CA ALA A 145 7.69 -7.77 -0.92
C ALA A 145 8.11 -6.70 0.11
N THR A 146 7.22 -5.74 0.41
CA THR A 146 7.40 -4.78 1.51
C THR A 146 7.56 -5.50 2.84
N LEU A 147 6.68 -6.45 3.15
CA LEU A 147 6.73 -7.22 4.40
C LEU A 147 8.01 -8.00 4.55
N LEU A 148 8.45 -8.67 3.48
CA LEU A 148 9.71 -9.39 3.48
C LEU A 148 10.86 -8.43 3.80
N LYS A 149 10.92 -7.28 3.15
CA LYS A 149 11.92 -6.24 3.46
C LYS A 149 11.82 -5.76 4.90
N CYS A 150 10.63 -5.52 5.44
CA CYS A 150 10.46 -5.08 6.83
C CYS A 150 11.07 -6.08 7.83
N VAL A 151 10.93 -7.38 7.59
CA VAL A 151 11.41 -8.43 8.51
C VAL A 151 12.84 -8.89 8.23
N THR A 152 13.42 -8.52 7.09
CA THR A 152 14.81 -8.89 6.73
C THR A 152 15.77 -7.71 6.68
N MET A 153 15.36 -6.61 6.05
CA MET A 153 16.20 -5.45 5.71
C MET A 153 15.44 -4.12 5.95
N PRO A 154 14.97 -3.84 7.18
CA PRO A 154 14.12 -2.68 7.46
C PRO A 154 14.80 -1.35 7.11
N ASP A 155 16.09 -1.22 7.39
CA ASP A 155 16.85 0.03 7.21
C ASP A 155 17.40 0.26 5.80
N ASP A 156 17.30 -0.72 4.90
CA ASP A 156 17.87 -0.58 3.55
C ASP A 156 17.01 0.32 2.65
N ALA A 157 17.64 1.04 1.72
CA ALA A 157 16.90 1.90 0.80
C ALA A 157 16.14 1.06 -0.24
N THR A 158 14.80 1.11 -0.23
CA THR A 158 13.95 0.30 -1.10
C THR A 158 14.26 0.50 -2.59
N ASN A 159 14.40 -0.60 -3.31
CA ASN A 159 14.60 -0.64 -4.76
C ASN A 159 14.19 -2.01 -5.32
N ASP A 160 14.20 -2.15 -6.65
CA ASP A 160 13.73 -3.34 -7.38
C ASP A 160 14.48 -4.64 -7.00
N GLY A 161 15.76 -4.55 -6.65
CA GLY A 161 16.57 -5.71 -6.23
C GLY A 161 15.98 -6.48 -5.04
N HIS A 162 15.33 -5.77 -4.11
CA HIS A 162 14.65 -6.40 -2.96
C HIS A 162 13.47 -7.27 -3.37
N LEU A 163 12.84 -6.98 -4.51
CA LEU A 163 11.59 -7.59 -4.95
C LEU A 163 11.83 -8.82 -5.85
N ARG A 164 13.02 -8.92 -6.48
CA ARG A 164 13.35 -9.97 -7.47
C ARG A 164 13.36 -11.40 -6.91
N VAL A 165 13.43 -11.55 -5.59
CA VAL A 165 13.59 -12.85 -4.91
C VAL A 165 12.27 -13.46 -4.40
N VAL A 166 11.19 -12.68 -4.39
CA VAL A 166 9.88 -13.12 -3.90
C VAL A 166 8.95 -13.44 -5.07
N LYS A 167 8.42 -14.66 -5.08
CA LYS A 167 7.40 -15.06 -6.05
C LYS A 167 6.04 -15.09 -5.36
N VAL A 168 5.09 -14.31 -5.86
CA VAL A 168 3.72 -14.29 -5.33
C VAL A 168 2.73 -14.74 -6.38
N LYS A 169 1.89 -15.70 -6.00
CA LYS A 169 0.81 -16.24 -6.83
C LYS A 169 -0.48 -16.35 -6.02
N ALA A 170 -1.61 -16.27 -6.71
CA ALA A 170 -2.93 -16.37 -6.13
C ALA A 170 -3.89 -16.99 -7.15
N PRO A 171 -4.98 -17.64 -6.72
CA PRO A 171 -6.03 -18.10 -7.62
C PRO A 171 -6.63 -16.94 -8.41
N LYS A 172 -6.91 -17.19 -9.68
CA LYS A 172 -7.59 -16.24 -10.56
C LYS A 172 -8.98 -15.91 -9.99
N ASN A 173 -9.34 -14.63 -9.97
CA ASN A 173 -10.60 -14.12 -9.43
C ASN A 173 -10.83 -14.51 -7.94
N SER A 174 -9.78 -14.43 -7.13
CA SER A 174 -9.83 -14.52 -5.67
C SER A 174 -9.90 -13.15 -5.02
N ILE A 175 -10.18 -13.09 -3.71
CA ILE A 175 -10.24 -11.85 -2.94
C ILE A 175 -8.90 -11.08 -2.94
N VAL A 176 -7.77 -11.76 -3.17
CA VAL A 176 -6.41 -11.17 -3.28
C VAL A 176 -5.86 -11.12 -4.72
N SER A 177 -6.68 -11.52 -5.69
CA SER A 177 -6.42 -11.40 -7.13
C SER A 177 -7.73 -11.28 -7.91
N PRO A 178 -8.55 -10.24 -7.63
CA PRO A 178 -9.83 -10.01 -8.29
C PRO A 178 -9.65 -9.73 -9.77
N GLU A 179 -10.66 -10.08 -10.57
CA GLU A 179 -10.75 -9.65 -11.96
C GLU A 179 -11.83 -8.58 -12.13
N TYR A 180 -11.66 -7.73 -13.13
CA TYR A 180 -12.72 -6.80 -13.51
C TYR A 180 -14.02 -7.59 -13.82
N PRO A 181 -15.20 -7.18 -13.30
CA PRO A 181 -15.50 -5.89 -12.64
C PRO A 181 -15.55 -5.93 -11.11
N ALA A 182 -14.88 -6.86 -10.43
CA ALA A 182 -14.93 -6.95 -8.97
C ALA A 182 -14.49 -5.62 -8.30
N PRO A 183 -15.26 -5.11 -7.32
CA PRO A 183 -15.01 -3.81 -6.72
C PRO A 183 -13.85 -3.89 -5.71
N CYS A 184 -12.99 -2.88 -5.72
CA CYS A 184 -11.74 -2.85 -4.95
C CYS A 184 -11.55 -1.53 -4.18
N ASP A 185 -12.60 -0.74 -3.95
CA ASP A 185 -12.45 0.61 -3.35
C ASP A 185 -12.01 0.56 -1.88
N SER A 186 -12.41 -0.49 -1.15
CA SER A 186 -12.11 -0.73 0.26
C SER A 186 -11.06 -1.84 0.44
N TYR A 187 -10.09 -1.91 -0.49
CA TYR A 187 -9.06 -2.95 -0.52
C TYR A 187 -8.18 -3.01 0.74
N GLY A 188 -8.08 -1.91 1.49
CA GLY A 188 -7.23 -1.79 2.68
C GLY A 188 -7.50 -2.88 3.73
N TYR A 189 -8.77 -3.23 3.95
CA TYR A 189 -9.14 -4.27 4.91
C TYR A 189 -8.55 -5.64 4.58
N VAL A 190 -8.49 -6.01 3.30
CA VAL A 190 -7.86 -7.27 2.87
C VAL A 190 -6.35 -7.13 2.80
N ALA A 191 -5.82 -5.95 2.49
CA ALA A 191 -4.38 -5.69 2.51
C ALA A 191 -3.77 -6.03 3.89
N GLU A 192 -4.39 -5.59 4.98
CA GLU A 192 -3.89 -5.89 6.32
C GLU A 192 -4.02 -7.37 6.70
N LEU A 193 -5.08 -8.03 6.23
CA LEU A 193 -5.19 -9.48 6.41
C LEU A 193 -4.11 -10.22 5.63
N VAL A 194 -3.74 -9.75 4.43
CA VAL A 194 -2.60 -10.28 3.68
C VAL A 194 -1.31 -10.12 4.49
N GLU A 195 -1.08 -8.94 5.08
CA GLU A 195 0.05 -8.70 5.98
C GLU A 195 0.05 -9.69 7.15
N TYR A 196 -1.07 -9.78 7.85
CA TYR A 196 -1.19 -10.63 9.01
C TYR A 196 -0.94 -12.11 8.67
N VAL A 197 -1.52 -12.65 7.59
CA VAL A 197 -1.36 -14.08 7.27
C VAL A 197 0.07 -14.42 6.83
N VAL A 198 0.76 -13.52 6.13
CA VAL A 198 2.15 -13.72 5.71
C VAL A 198 3.08 -13.67 6.93
N LEU A 199 2.92 -12.68 7.80
CA LEU A 199 3.69 -12.59 9.04
C LEU A 199 3.41 -13.77 9.96
N LYS A 200 2.15 -14.18 10.10
CA LYS A 200 1.73 -15.35 10.88
C LYS A 200 2.37 -16.64 10.38
N ALA A 201 2.47 -16.83 9.07
CA ALA A 201 3.18 -17.98 8.50
C ALA A 201 4.66 -17.94 8.94
N LEU A 202 5.35 -16.81 8.75
CA LEU A 202 6.77 -16.65 9.07
C LEU A 202 7.08 -16.64 10.58
N ALA A 203 6.10 -16.38 11.44
CA ALA A 203 6.28 -16.30 12.90
C ALA A 203 6.88 -17.57 13.50
N SER A 204 6.59 -18.74 12.94
CA SER A 204 7.18 -20.01 13.40
C SER A 204 8.64 -20.20 12.96
N ALA A 205 9.06 -19.57 11.86
CA ALA A 205 10.39 -19.71 11.27
C ALA A 205 11.39 -18.71 11.86
N ILE A 206 10.95 -17.46 12.05
CA ILE A 206 11.77 -16.34 12.50
C ILE A 206 11.08 -15.54 13.62
N PRO A 207 10.68 -16.17 14.74
CA PRO A 207 9.88 -15.53 15.79
C PRO A 207 10.54 -14.27 16.38
N HIS A 208 11.87 -14.20 16.36
CA HIS A 208 12.66 -13.06 16.85
C HIS A 208 12.64 -11.84 15.92
N ARG A 209 12.04 -11.93 14.72
CA ARG A 209 11.90 -10.83 13.74
C ARG A 209 10.44 -10.41 13.50
N ILE A 210 9.47 -11.18 13.98
CA ILE A 210 8.06 -10.98 13.64
C ILE A 210 7.34 -10.29 14.81
N PRO A 211 6.87 -9.05 14.64
CA PRO A 211 6.02 -8.42 15.64
C PRO A 211 4.65 -9.12 15.70
N ALA A 212 3.96 -8.96 16.82
CA ALA A 212 2.54 -9.26 16.89
C ALA A 212 1.75 -8.38 15.89
N PRO A 213 0.51 -8.76 15.54
CA PRO A 213 -0.29 -7.97 14.61
C PRO A 213 -0.63 -6.58 15.17
N SER A 214 -0.65 -5.59 14.28
CA SER A 214 -1.10 -4.23 14.57
C SER A 214 -2.63 -4.14 14.64
N TYR A 215 -3.15 -3.01 15.11
CA TYR A 215 -4.56 -2.65 14.94
C TYR A 215 -4.98 -2.64 13.47
N GLN A 216 -6.28 -2.81 13.23
CA GLN A 216 -6.85 -2.77 11.89
C GLN A 216 -7.10 -1.32 11.42
N MET A 217 -6.82 -0.98 10.16
CA MET A 217 -7.07 0.35 9.58
C MET A 217 -8.48 0.78 9.91
N TYR A 218 -8.54 1.97 10.46
CA TYR A 218 -9.77 2.68 10.74
C TYR A 218 -9.62 4.10 10.24
N ALA A 219 -10.64 4.58 9.52
CA ALA A 219 -10.74 5.96 9.11
C ALA A 219 -12.13 6.49 9.46
N TYR A 220 -12.20 7.67 10.05
CA TYR A 220 -13.47 8.35 10.22
C TYR A 220 -13.77 9.19 8.99
N HIS A 221 -15.06 9.29 8.67
CA HIS A 221 -15.55 10.10 7.56
C HIS A 221 -16.50 11.16 8.10
N LEU A 222 -16.15 12.42 7.90
CA LEU A 222 -17.00 13.57 8.19
C LEU A 222 -17.54 14.11 6.87
N VAL A 223 -18.84 13.91 6.66
CA VAL A 223 -19.51 14.29 5.42
C VAL A 223 -20.60 15.32 5.72
N ARG A 224 -20.54 16.45 5.02
CA ARG A 224 -21.62 17.44 4.94
C ARG A 224 -22.20 17.44 3.55
N THR A 225 -23.47 17.03 3.47
CA THR A 225 -24.28 17.01 2.25
C THR A 225 -25.58 17.75 2.55
N GLY A 226 -25.91 18.81 1.79
CA GLY A 226 -27.20 19.53 1.94
C GLY A 226 -27.19 20.95 1.39
N GLU A 227 -28.38 21.53 1.21
CA GLU A 227 -28.64 22.90 0.70
C GLU A 227 -28.38 24.01 1.74
N SER A 228 -27.64 23.73 2.81
CA SER A 228 -27.24 24.81 3.73
C SER A 228 -26.39 25.84 2.97
N GLU A 229 -26.37 27.11 3.40
CA GLU A 229 -25.48 28.15 2.85
C GLU A 229 -23.96 27.85 2.98
N ARG A 230 -23.59 26.63 3.36
CA ARG A 230 -22.22 26.13 3.50
C ARG A 230 -21.90 25.18 2.35
N GLU A 231 -20.70 25.31 1.80
CA GLU A 231 -20.17 24.41 0.77
C GLU A 231 -20.16 22.93 1.23
N PRO A 232 -20.38 21.97 0.30
CA PRO A 232 -20.19 20.55 0.57
C PRO A 232 -18.81 20.25 1.15
N PHE A 233 -18.74 19.32 2.09
CA PHE A 233 -17.48 18.94 2.72
C PHE A 233 -17.39 17.42 2.87
N ILE A 234 -16.22 16.87 2.55
CA ILE A 234 -15.86 15.49 2.84
C ILE A 234 -14.44 15.52 3.41
N GLY A 235 -14.32 15.09 4.65
CA GLY A 235 -13.05 14.75 5.28
C GLY A 235 -13.03 13.25 5.56
N ALA A 236 -11.97 12.58 5.14
CA ALA A 236 -11.66 11.21 5.51
C ALA A 236 -10.28 11.23 6.12
N GLU A 237 -10.15 10.75 7.35
CA GLU A 237 -8.88 10.78 8.07
C GLU A 237 -8.62 9.38 8.64
N PRO A 238 -7.49 8.75 8.26
CA PRO A 238 -7.04 7.53 8.92
C PRO A 238 -6.64 7.87 10.36
N VAL A 239 -6.96 6.97 11.29
CA VAL A 239 -6.70 7.18 12.71
C VAL A 239 -5.53 6.32 13.14
N ASP A 240 -4.60 6.93 13.86
CA ASP A 240 -3.49 6.23 14.50
C ASP A 240 -4.01 5.20 15.51
N GLY A 241 -3.32 4.08 15.60
CA GLY A 241 -3.67 3.01 16.53
C GLY A 241 -2.45 2.46 17.26
N GLY A 242 -2.64 1.27 17.84
CA GLY A 242 -1.57 0.54 18.51
C GLY A 242 -0.86 -0.39 17.52
N GLY A 243 0.46 -0.30 17.48
CA GLY A 243 1.31 -1.30 16.84
C GLY A 243 1.36 -2.58 17.68
N GLY A 244 1.54 -3.71 17.02
CA GLY A 244 1.72 -4.97 17.72
C GLY A 244 3.05 -5.03 18.47
N ALA A 245 3.08 -5.80 19.57
CA ALA A 245 4.28 -5.98 20.38
C ALA A 245 5.46 -6.52 19.54
N PHE A 246 6.66 -5.98 19.79
CA PHE A 246 7.87 -6.54 19.21
C PHE A 246 8.21 -7.87 19.89
N PRO A 247 9.09 -8.69 19.28
CA PRO A 247 9.53 -9.94 19.90
C PRO A 247 10.14 -9.79 21.30
N PHE A 248 10.71 -8.63 21.60
CA PHE A 248 11.44 -8.36 22.84
C PHE A 248 11.05 -7.04 23.52
N ASP A 249 10.00 -6.37 23.06
CA ASP A 249 9.56 -5.07 23.59
C ASP A 249 8.07 -4.81 23.31
N ASP A 250 7.50 -3.83 23.99
CA ASP A 250 6.14 -3.39 23.74
C ASP A 250 5.99 -2.77 22.34
N GLY A 251 4.77 -2.83 21.81
CA GLY A 251 4.44 -2.22 20.52
C GLY A 251 4.29 -0.70 20.66
N PRO A 252 4.58 0.07 19.60
CA PRO A 252 4.39 1.51 19.63
C PRO A 252 2.90 1.88 19.74
N SER A 253 2.60 3.02 20.36
CA SER A 253 1.26 3.60 20.42
C SER A 253 1.15 4.83 19.55
N GLY A 254 -0.03 5.08 18.98
CA GLY A 254 -0.27 6.28 18.19
C GLY A 254 0.52 6.29 16.88
N ILE A 255 0.63 5.12 16.23
CA ILE A 255 1.25 4.99 14.92
C ILE A 255 0.21 4.61 13.88
N MET A 256 0.49 4.97 12.64
CA MET A 256 -0.29 4.55 11.50
C MET A 256 -0.01 3.08 11.16
N PHE A 257 -1.01 2.36 10.66
CA PHE A 257 -0.82 0.98 10.18
C PHE A 257 0.22 0.92 9.04
N LEU A 258 0.92 -0.21 8.92
CA LEU A 258 2.08 -0.37 8.02
C LEU A 258 1.82 0.09 6.59
N GLY A 259 0.64 -0.25 6.04
CA GLY A 259 0.28 0.05 4.66
C GLY A 259 0.11 1.54 4.32
N ASN A 260 0.04 2.44 5.31
CA ASN A 260 -0.04 3.89 5.06
C ASN A 260 1.33 4.60 5.15
N GLY A 261 2.38 3.90 5.56
CA GLY A 261 3.69 4.48 5.84
C GLY A 261 3.69 5.50 6.97
N ASP A 262 4.64 6.44 6.94
CA ASP A 262 4.86 7.46 7.97
C ASP A 262 3.94 8.68 7.82
N ALA A 263 2.65 8.44 7.58
CA ALA A 263 1.66 9.51 7.48
C ALA A 263 1.33 10.04 8.89
N PRO A 264 1.65 11.31 9.21
CA PRO A 264 1.25 11.89 10.48
C PRO A 264 -0.26 12.11 10.50
N ASN A 265 -0.86 12.10 11.70
CA ASN A 265 -2.23 12.54 11.87
C ASN A 265 -2.41 14.03 11.54
N SER A 266 -3.60 14.39 11.07
CA SER A 266 -3.98 15.79 10.90
C SER A 266 -4.29 16.44 12.25
N PRO A 267 -3.71 17.62 12.56
CA PRO A 267 -4.05 18.36 13.78
C PRO A 267 -5.53 18.74 13.83
N ILE A 268 -6.12 18.72 15.03
CA ILE A 268 -7.55 19.04 15.22
C ILE A 268 -7.90 20.46 14.78
N GLU A 269 -6.96 21.40 14.91
CA GLU A 269 -7.10 22.77 14.44
C GLU A 269 -7.25 22.83 12.91
N VAL A 270 -6.56 21.95 12.18
CA VAL A 270 -6.67 21.86 10.72
C VAL A 270 -8.01 21.24 10.33
N ILE A 271 -8.42 20.16 10.99
CA ILE A 271 -9.69 19.46 10.72
C ILE A 271 -10.89 20.38 11.01
N SER A 272 -10.90 21.07 12.16
CA SER A 272 -11.96 22.01 12.55
C SER A 272 -12.01 23.23 11.63
N ARG A 273 -10.84 23.75 11.20
CA ARG A 273 -10.75 24.83 10.22
C ARG A 273 -11.28 24.40 8.84
N SER A 274 -11.03 23.17 8.43
CA SER A 274 -11.42 22.67 7.11
C SER A 274 -12.91 22.31 7.05
N SER A 275 -13.49 21.91 8.18
CA SER A 275 -14.92 21.62 8.31
C SER A 275 -15.79 22.85 8.60
N SER A 276 -15.21 23.97 9.05
CA SER A 276 -15.94 25.23 9.30
C SER A 276 -16.19 26.04 8.02
N SER A 277 -17.40 26.59 7.90
CA SER A 277 -17.77 27.45 6.76
C SER A 277 -16.98 28.75 6.79
N PRO A 278 -16.54 29.29 5.65
CA PRO A 278 -15.96 30.64 5.56
C PRO A 278 -16.86 31.72 6.21
N SER A 279 -18.18 31.52 6.22
CA SER A 279 -19.17 32.45 6.81
C SER A 279 -19.22 32.48 8.35
N GLN A 280 -18.40 31.66 9.04
CA GLN A 280 -18.27 31.67 10.51
C GLN A 280 -16.93 32.24 10.99
N ARG A 281 -16.16 32.89 10.10
CA ARG A 281 -14.89 33.55 10.42
C ARG A 281 -15.04 35.06 10.42
#